data_AF-A0A7W0ZDS6-F1
#
_entry.id   AF-A0A7W0ZDS6-F1
#
_cell.length_a   1.000
_cell.length_b   1.000
_cell.length_c   1.000
_cell.angle_alpha   90.00
_cell.angle_beta   90.00
_cell.angle_gamma   90.00
#
_symmetry.space_group_name_H-M   'P 1'
#
loop_
_entity.id
_entity.type
_entity.pdbx_description
1 polymer ?
#
loop_
_entity_poly.entity_id
_entity_poly.type
_entity_poly.pdbx_seq_one_letter_code
_entity_poly.pdbx_strand_id
1 'polypeptide(L)'
;MSDGEAPLPSSQDLSVQAAEDVSTVARGGAIQIVGQIMQRSLSFLFSAVATQPGFLNVAGFGLYRFVSQVFAVAGQVGLMGFNYASMRFISAARAQNDPGGVRSAARIGLIGSGVASAVVVLILVLGAEIIAGPFADDATERSQLAYLVRVGAAYVPLFALLQVLRYCTQAFRTMVPSVVAGNIVQPAARFVLGIGALVAGFAVTGAVTTLALSMGAGALVGAYYLRRMVTEPERRAERPSLVRPMLKFAFPQAGASLLQIQALGLGVIVLRYFEGNFQVGLFAIALALQGPGAVFLSGIV
;
A
#
# COMPACT_ATOMS: atom_id res chain seq x y z
N MET A 1 -27.92 -21.35 -43.50
CA MET A 1 -27.25 -20.98 -42.23
C MET A 1 -26.58 -19.65 -42.48
N SER A 2 -27.30 -18.56 -42.21
CA SER A 2 -26.81 -17.20 -42.35
C SER A 2 -26.32 -16.79 -40.97
N ASP A 3 -25.01 -16.63 -40.83
CA ASP A 3 -24.41 -16.03 -39.64
C ASP A 3 -24.96 -14.61 -39.51
N GLY A 4 -25.73 -14.37 -38.44
CA GLY A 4 -26.20 -13.04 -38.08
C GLY A 4 -25.02 -12.24 -37.53
N GLU A 5 -24.27 -11.59 -38.42
CA GLU A 5 -23.34 -10.53 -38.02
C GLU A 5 -24.14 -9.46 -37.29
N ALA A 6 -23.86 -9.30 -35.99
CA ALA A 6 -24.40 -8.20 -35.22
C ALA A 6 -23.99 -6.89 -35.93
N PRO A 7 -24.94 -5.97 -36.20
CA PRO A 7 -24.63 -4.74 -36.90
C PRO A 7 -23.54 -3.97 -36.14
N LEU A 8 -22.51 -3.54 -36.86
CA LEU A 8 -21.42 -2.76 -36.30
C LEU A 8 -22.00 -1.52 -35.60
N PRO A 9 -21.57 -1.20 -34.37
CA PRO A 9 -22.06 -0.04 -33.64
C PRO A 9 -21.85 1.22 -34.47
N SER A 10 -22.85 2.09 -34.50
CA SER A 10 -22.78 3.32 -35.27
C SER A 10 -21.69 4.25 -34.70
N SER A 11 -21.16 5.16 -35.51
CA SER A 11 -20.16 6.14 -35.06
C SER A 11 -20.66 6.99 -33.89
N GLN A 12 -21.97 7.21 -33.79
CA GLN A 12 -22.62 7.87 -32.65
C GLN A 12 -22.55 7.00 -31.39
N ASP A 13 -22.82 5.70 -31.47
CA ASP A 13 -22.74 4.78 -30.32
C ASP A 13 -21.33 4.70 -29.73
N LEU A 14 -20.30 4.68 -30.59
CA LEU A 14 -18.90 4.72 -30.18
C LEU A 14 -18.55 6.03 -29.46
N SER A 15 -19.09 7.16 -29.92
CA SER A 15 -18.86 8.47 -29.28
C SER A 15 -19.51 8.60 -27.90
N VAL A 16 -20.69 8.00 -27.71
CA VAL A 16 -21.41 8.02 -26.42
C VAL A 16 -20.70 7.11 -25.42
N GLN A 17 -20.31 5.90 -25.83
CA GLN A 17 -19.53 4.98 -24.98
C GLN A 17 -18.18 5.60 -24.58
N ALA A 18 -17.49 6.26 -25.51
CA ALA A 18 -16.25 6.97 -25.20
C ALA A 18 -16.46 8.10 -24.17
N ALA A 19 -17.56 8.86 -24.28
CA ALA A 19 -17.89 9.92 -23.32
C ALA A 19 -18.18 9.36 -21.91
N GLU A 20 -18.90 8.24 -21.82
CA GLU A 20 -19.18 7.56 -20.54
C GLU A 20 -17.90 6.98 -19.89
N ASP A 21 -17.02 6.39 -20.69
CA ASP A 21 -15.72 5.89 -20.23
C ASP A 21 -14.83 7.04 -19.74
N VAL A 22 -14.76 8.14 -20.48
CA VAL A 22 -14.02 9.35 -20.07
C VAL A 22 -14.55 9.89 -18.75
N SER A 23 -15.87 10.01 -18.60
CA SER A 23 -16.50 10.47 -17.35
C SER A 23 -16.18 9.57 -16.16
N THR A 24 -16.22 8.24 -16.37
CA THR A 24 -15.89 7.26 -15.33
C THR A 24 -14.42 7.35 -14.90
N VAL A 25 -13.51 7.48 -15.86
CA VAL A 25 -12.08 7.66 -15.62
C VAL A 25 -11.81 9.00 -14.90
N ALA A 26 -12.41 10.09 -15.36
CA ALA A 26 -12.25 11.42 -14.76
C ALA A 26 -12.73 11.46 -13.31
N ARG A 27 -13.90 10.87 -13.02
CA ARG A 27 -14.43 10.75 -11.65
C ARG A 27 -13.53 9.89 -10.77
N GLY A 28 -13.04 8.77 -11.29
CA GLY A 28 -12.08 7.92 -10.58
C GLY A 28 -10.78 8.66 -10.25
N GLY A 29 -10.26 9.44 -11.19
CA GLY A 29 -9.08 10.29 -11.03
C GLY A 29 -9.28 11.37 -9.97
N ALA A 30 -10.39 12.11 -10.02
CA ALA A 30 -10.70 13.15 -9.04
C ALA A 30 -10.76 12.60 -7.60
N ILE A 31 -11.41 11.44 -7.41
CA ILE A 31 -11.50 10.79 -6.10
C ILE A 31 -10.12 10.36 -5.61
N GLN A 32 -9.28 9.83 -6.50
CA GLN A 32 -7.89 9.48 -6.17
C GLN A 32 -7.08 10.71 -5.74
N ILE A 33 -7.21 11.83 -6.44
CA ILE A 33 -6.52 13.09 -6.12
C ILE A 33 -6.92 13.59 -4.72
N VAL A 34 -8.22 13.69 -4.43
CA VAL A 34 -8.70 14.12 -3.12
C VAL A 34 -8.17 13.22 -2.01
N GLY A 35 -8.19 11.90 -2.22
CA GLY A 35 -7.60 10.95 -1.27
C GLY A 35 -6.10 11.18 -1.06
N GLN A 36 -5.33 11.40 -2.13
CA GLN A 36 -3.90 11.67 -2.05
C GLN A 36 -3.59 12.97 -1.29
N ILE A 37 -4.38 14.03 -1.51
CA ILE A 37 -4.27 15.28 -0.76
C ILE A 37 -4.50 15.02 0.72
N MET A 38 -5.58 14.34 1.09
CA MET A 38 -5.90 14.01 2.47
C MET A 38 -4.78 13.19 3.14
N GLN A 39 -4.30 12.14 2.47
CA GLN A 39 -3.18 11.32 2.93
C GLN A 39 -1.91 12.14 3.18
N ARG A 40 -1.54 13.01 2.23
CA ARG A 40 -0.33 13.84 2.31
C ARG A 40 -0.44 14.88 3.42
N SER A 41 -1.59 15.53 3.55
CA SER A 41 -1.87 16.50 4.62
C SER A 41 -1.77 15.85 6.00
N LEU A 42 -2.41 14.69 6.22
CA LEU A 42 -2.30 13.96 7.48
C LEU A 42 -0.87 13.50 7.77
N SER A 43 -0.14 13.06 6.75
CA SER A 43 1.27 12.66 6.90
C SER A 43 2.17 13.84 7.27
N PHE A 44 1.90 15.01 6.69
CA PHE A 44 2.59 16.26 7.04
C PHE A 44 2.30 16.67 8.48
N LEU A 45 1.02 16.71 8.89
CA LEU A 45 0.62 17.03 10.25
C LEU A 45 1.22 16.06 11.27
N PHE A 46 1.21 14.76 10.99
CA PHE A 46 1.88 13.77 11.84
C PHE A 46 3.37 14.09 11.98
N SER A 47 4.04 14.43 10.88
CA SER A 47 5.46 14.76 10.88
C SER A 47 5.75 16.02 11.71
N ALA A 48 4.91 17.04 11.59
CA ALA A 48 5.04 18.29 12.35
C ALA A 48 4.89 18.09 13.87
N VAL A 49 3.99 17.20 14.30
CA VAL A 49 3.85 16.87 15.74
C VAL A 49 4.98 15.96 16.20
N ALA A 50 5.30 14.92 15.42
CA ALA A 50 6.32 13.95 15.76
C ALA A 50 7.69 14.60 16.02
N THR A 51 8.08 15.61 15.25
CA THR A 51 9.39 16.27 15.37
C THR A 51 9.51 17.23 16.53
N GLN A 52 8.42 17.53 17.25
CA GLN A 52 8.48 18.45 18.39
C GLN A 52 9.36 17.88 19.52
N PRO A 53 10.05 18.75 20.30
CA PRO A 53 10.96 18.31 21.35
C PRO A 53 10.33 17.43 22.43
N GLY A 54 9.03 17.60 22.70
CA GLY A 54 8.30 16.81 23.70
C GLY A 54 7.90 15.40 23.25
N PHE A 55 8.11 15.04 21.98
CA PHE A 55 7.75 13.73 21.43
C PHE A 55 8.97 12.97 20.93
N LEU A 56 9.18 12.84 19.62
CA LEU A 56 10.28 12.06 19.07
C LEU A 56 11.54 12.88 18.84
N ASN A 57 11.45 14.22 18.83
CA ASN A 57 12.47 15.12 18.29
C ASN A 57 12.88 14.77 16.83
N VAL A 58 13.82 15.52 16.25
CA VAL A 58 14.24 15.33 14.85
C VAL A 58 14.95 13.98 14.65
N ALA A 59 15.81 13.56 15.58
CA ALA A 59 16.54 12.30 15.48
C ALA A 59 15.62 11.09 15.66
N GLY A 60 14.74 11.08 16.65
CA GLY A 60 13.79 9.99 16.83
C GLY A 60 12.79 9.89 15.67
N PHE A 61 12.39 11.02 15.07
CA PHE A 61 11.61 11.01 13.84
C PHE A 61 12.39 10.44 12.65
N GLY A 62 13.69 10.73 12.53
CA GLY A 62 14.56 10.13 11.54
C GLY A 62 14.65 8.61 11.66
N LEU A 63 14.82 8.10 12.89
CA LEU A 63 14.81 6.67 13.19
C LEU A 63 13.47 6.02 12.79
N TYR A 64 12.36 6.63 13.18
CA TYR A 64 11.02 6.20 12.77
C TYR A 64 10.87 6.14 11.24
N ARG A 65 11.36 7.18 10.54
CA ARG A 65 11.27 7.27 9.09
C ARG A 65 12.10 6.20 8.39
N PHE A 66 13.33 5.97 8.84
CA PHE A 66 14.17 4.88 8.38
C PHE A 66 13.47 3.53 8.52
N VAL A 67 13.00 3.19 9.73
CA VAL A 67 12.30 1.92 9.99
C VAL A 67 11.04 1.79 9.13
N SER A 68 10.25 2.85 9.01
CA SER A 68 9.05 2.85 8.17
C SER A 68 9.36 2.57 6.69
N GLN A 69 10.53 3.02 6.23
CA GLN A 69 10.97 2.84 4.85
C GLN A 69 11.49 1.43 4.58
N VAL A 70 12.22 0.85 5.54
CA VAL A 70 12.57 -0.58 5.52
C VAL A 70 11.31 -1.44 5.40
N PHE A 71 10.28 -1.14 6.20
CA PHE A 71 9.01 -1.85 6.11
C PHE A 71 8.24 -1.59 4.82
N ALA A 72 8.31 -0.39 4.25
CA ALA A 72 7.70 -0.11 2.95
C ALA A 72 8.33 -0.98 1.85
N VAL A 73 9.66 -1.09 1.81
CA VAL A 73 10.38 -1.97 0.86
C VAL A 73 10.02 -3.43 1.11
N ALA A 74 10.08 -3.90 2.35
CA ALA A 74 9.72 -5.26 2.71
C ALA A 74 8.26 -5.60 2.37
N GLY A 75 7.35 -4.64 2.55
CA GLY A 75 5.94 -4.74 2.15
C GLY A 75 5.76 -4.93 0.64
N GLN A 76 6.53 -4.21 -0.17
CA GLN A 76 6.51 -4.38 -1.64
C GLN A 76 7.05 -5.74 -2.06
N VAL A 77 8.12 -6.22 -1.44
CA VAL A 77 8.62 -7.58 -1.66
C VAL A 77 7.56 -8.62 -1.26
N GLY A 78 6.91 -8.43 -0.11
CA GLY A 78 5.86 -9.32 0.40
C GLY A 78 4.61 -9.39 -0.46
N LEU A 79 4.40 -8.43 -1.38
CA LEU A 79 3.31 -8.49 -2.36
C LEU A 79 3.57 -9.48 -3.49
N MET A 80 4.83 -9.68 -3.89
CA MET A 80 5.24 -10.57 -4.97
C MET A 80 4.40 -10.41 -6.27
N GLY A 81 3.92 -9.20 -6.55
CA GLY A 81 3.08 -8.89 -7.73
C GLY A 81 1.62 -9.38 -7.66
N PHE A 82 1.18 -10.00 -6.55
CA PHE A 82 -0.17 -10.57 -6.44
C PHE A 82 -1.30 -9.53 -6.49
N ASN A 83 -1.06 -8.28 -6.08
CA ASN A 83 -2.02 -7.20 -6.22
C ASN A 83 -2.37 -6.93 -7.70
N TYR A 84 -1.36 -6.81 -8.56
CA TYR A 84 -1.57 -6.64 -10.00
C TYR A 84 -2.17 -7.89 -10.65
N ALA A 85 -1.71 -9.08 -10.25
CA ALA A 85 -2.29 -10.34 -10.73
C ALA A 85 -3.79 -10.42 -10.39
N SER A 86 -4.16 -10.09 -9.15
CA SER A 86 -5.57 -10.08 -8.73
C SER A 86 -6.39 -9.11 -9.57
N MET A 87 -5.92 -7.89 -9.76
CA MET A 87 -6.63 -6.89 -10.56
C MET A 87 -6.84 -7.35 -12.00
N ARG A 88 -5.81 -7.90 -12.65
CA ARG A 88 -5.87 -8.40 -14.03
C ARG A 88 -6.85 -9.56 -14.17
N PHE A 89 -6.70 -10.60 -13.36
CA PHE A 89 -7.49 -11.82 -13.49
C PHE A 89 -8.95 -11.61 -13.04
N ILE A 90 -9.21 -10.78 -12.02
CA ILE A 90 -10.59 -10.43 -11.64
C ILE A 90 -11.27 -9.63 -12.75
N SER A 91 -10.58 -8.62 -13.32
CA SER A 91 -11.14 -7.81 -14.40
C SER A 91 -11.46 -8.67 -15.64
N ALA A 92 -10.56 -9.59 -16.00
CA ALA A 92 -10.75 -10.51 -17.11
C ALA A 92 -11.89 -11.52 -16.87
N ALA A 93 -12.00 -12.08 -15.67
CA ALA A 93 -13.06 -13.03 -15.32
C ALA A 93 -14.44 -12.35 -15.33
N ARG A 94 -14.55 -11.11 -14.84
CA ARG A 94 -15.81 -10.36 -14.92
C ARG A 94 -16.21 -10.00 -16.35
N ALA A 95 -15.24 -9.64 -17.21
CA ALA A 95 -15.53 -9.38 -18.62
C ALA A 95 -16.10 -10.63 -19.35
N GLN A 96 -15.78 -11.83 -18.85
CA GLN A 96 -16.26 -13.10 -19.37
C GLN A 96 -17.50 -13.65 -18.63
N ASN A 97 -18.06 -12.90 -17.67
CA ASN A 97 -19.11 -13.37 -16.77
C ASN A 97 -18.77 -14.70 -16.06
N ASP A 98 -17.49 -14.89 -15.68
CA ASP A 98 -17.02 -16.05 -14.92
C ASP A 98 -16.92 -15.72 -13.42
N PRO A 99 -17.98 -15.99 -12.63
CA PRO A 99 -17.99 -15.72 -11.19
C PRO A 99 -16.98 -16.60 -10.42
N GLY A 100 -16.66 -17.79 -10.93
CA GLY A 100 -15.69 -18.70 -10.34
C GLY A 100 -14.27 -18.15 -10.45
N GLY A 101 -13.92 -17.62 -11.62
CA GLY A 101 -12.65 -16.94 -11.88
C GLY A 101 -12.40 -15.75 -10.97
N VAL A 102 -13.42 -14.91 -10.72
CA VAL A 102 -13.33 -13.76 -9.78
C VAL A 102 -12.97 -14.24 -8.38
N ARG A 103 -13.72 -15.22 -7.87
CA ARG A 103 -13.53 -15.78 -6.52
C ARG A 103 -12.15 -16.43 -6.38
N SER A 104 -11.74 -17.21 -7.36
CA SER A 104 -10.43 -17.87 -7.40
C SER A 104 -9.30 -16.85 -7.43
N ALA A 105 -9.38 -15.83 -8.29
CA ALA A 105 -8.35 -14.82 -8.41
C ALA A 105 -8.17 -14.00 -7.12
N ALA A 106 -9.26 -13.54 -6.51
CA ALA A 106 -9.20 -12.84 -5.23
C ALA A 106 -8.59 -13.70 -4.13
N ARG A 107 -8.99 -14.98 -4.03
CA ARG A 107 -8.45 -15.91 -3.02
C ARG A 107 -6.96 -16.20 -3.23
N ILE A 108 -6.54 -16.47 -4.47
CA ILE A 108 -5.14 -16.77 -4.79
C ILE A 108 -4.27 -15.53 -4.53
N GLY A 109 -4.76 -14.33 -4.86
CA GLY A 109 -4.08 -13.09 -4.54
C GLY A 109 -3.86 -12.90 -3.04
N LEU A 110 -4.92 -13.11 -2.25
CA LEU A 110 -4.88 -12.96 -0.79
C LEU A 110 -3.99 -14.02 -0.12
N ILE A 111 -4.12 -15.28 -0.51
CA ILE A 111 -3.29 -16.37 0.05
C ILE A 111 -1.84 -16.23 -0.42
N GLY A 112 -1.63 -15.96 -1.70
CA GLY A 112 -0.30 -15.82 -2.30
C GLY A 112 0.49 -14.68 -1.67
N SER A 113 -0.11 -13.50 -1.54
CA SER A 113 0.49 -12.37 -0.82
C SER A 113 0.66 -12.65 0.68
N GLY A 114 -0.28 -13.36 1.32
CA GLY A 114 -0.16 -13.77 2.71
C GLY A 114 1.04 -14.69 2.95
N VAL A 115 1.24 -15.70 2.10
CA VAL A 115 2.39 -16.61 2.17
C VAL A 115 3.70 -15.87 1.88
N ALA A 116 3.75 -15.07 0.81
CA ALA A 116 4.95 -14.31 0.45
C ALA A 116 5.34 -13.31 1.56
N SER A 117 4.38 -12.56 2.09
CA SER A 117 4.62 -11.65 3.21
C SER A 117 5.00 -12.36 4.51
N ALA A 118 4.48 -13.56 4.79
CA ALA A 118 4.90 -14.35 5.95
C ALA A 118 6.39 -14.77 5.84
N VAL A 119 6.86 -15.14 4.65
CA VAL A 119 8.29 -15.42 4.40
C VAL A 119 9.13 -14.17 4.67
N VAL A 120 8.68 -13.00 4.19
CA VAL A 120 9.39 -11.74 4.45
C VAL A 120 9.41 -11.41 5.94
N VAL A 121 8.32 -11.61 6.68
CA VAL A 121 8.30 -11.43 8.14
C VAL A 121 9.31 -12.34 8.83
N LEU A 122 9.39 -13.61 8.43
CA LEU A 122 10.36 -14.54 8.99
C LEU A 122 11.79 -14.04 8.76
N ILE A 123 12.10 -13.56 7.55
CA ILE A 123 13.40 -12.95 7.23
C ILE A 123 13.67 -11.72 8.09
N LEU A 124 12.69 -10.83 8.26
CA LEU A 124 12.84 -9.61 9.08
C LEU A 124 13.07 -9.93 10.56
N VAL A 125 12.33 -10.89 11.12
CA VAL A 125 12.40 -11.21 12.56
C VAL A 125 13.69 -11.96 12.89
N LEU A 126 14.06 -12.96 12.08
CA LEU A 126 15.28 -13.74 12.29
C LEU A 126 16.53 -12.96 11.87
N GLY A 127 16.43 -12.18 10.79
CA GLY A 127 17.51 -11.36 10.26
C GLY A 127 17.61 -9.97 10.90
N ALA A 128 16.81 -9.63 11.90
CA ALA A 128 16.74 -8.28 12.47
C ALA A 128 18.12 -7.73 12.88
N GLU A 129 18.95 -8.55 13.52
CA GLU A 129 20.30 -8.15 13.95
C GLU A 129 21.26 -7.94 12.76
N ILE A 130 21.09 -8.72 11.68
CA ILE A 130 21.90 -8.62 10.47
C ILE A 130 21.50 -7.37 9.70
N ILE A 131 20.19 -7.10 9.60
CA ILE A 131 19.65 -5.90 8.96
C ILE A 131 20.07 -4.65 9.73
N ALA A 132 20.06 -4.68 11.06
CA ALA A 132 20.42 -3.52 11.89
C ALA A 132 21.92 -3.21 11.88
N GLY A 133 22.77 -4.23 11.71
CA GLY A 133 24.23 -4.11 11.84
C GLY A 133 24.87 -2.98 11.00
N PRO A 134 24.59 -2.90 9.68
CA PRO A 134 25.15 -1.85 8.82
C PRO A 134 24.69 -0.42 9.13
N PHE A 135 23.66 -0.24 9.96
CA PHE A 135 23.05 1.07 10.23
C PHE A 135 23.14 1.49 11.70
N ALA A 136 23.96 0.80 12.49
CA ALA A 136 24.13 1.06 13.90
C ALA A 136 25.59 1.36 14.20
N ASP A 137 25.83 2.46 14.92
CA ASP A 137 27.18 2.88 15.30
C ASP A 137 27.70 2.08 16.51
N ASP A 138 26.78 1.60 17.36
CA ASP A 138 27.09 0.80 18.54
C ASP A 138 26.11 -0.37 18.76
N ALA A 139 26.44 -1.23 19.74
CA ALA A 139 25.64 -2.41 20.06
C ALA A 139 24.25 -2.08 20.63
N THR A 140 24.12 -0.93 21.31
CA THR A 140 22.85 -0.49 21.91
C THR A 140 21.88 -0.06 20.81
N GLU A 141 22.34 0.79 19.90
CA GLU A 141 21.57 1.24 18.74
C GLU A 141 21.19 0.06 17.84
N ARG A 142 22.11 -0.89 17.64
CA ARG A 142 21.84 -2.13 16.90
C ARG A 142 20.68 -2.91 17.52
N SER A 143 20.72 -3.11 18.84
CA SER A 143 19.67 -3.84 19.56
C SER A 143 18.32 -3.11 19.52
N GLN A 144 18.34 -1.77 19.59
CA GLN A 144 17.15 -0.94 19.47
C GLN A 144 16.53 -1.04 18.07
N LEU A 145 17.35 -0.95 17.02
CA LEU A 145 16.91 -1.12 15.63
C LEU A 145 16.33 -2.51 15.38
N ALA A 146 17.02 -3.55 15.83
CA ALA A 146 16.54 -4.92 15.71
C ALA A 146 15.21 -5.13 16.44
N TYR A 147 15.04 -4.52 17.62
CA TYR A 147 13.78 -4.52 18.35
C TYR A 147 12.66 -3.83 17.56
N LEU A 148 12.90 -2.63 17.01
CA LEU A 148 11.92 -1.92 16.20
C LEU A 148 11.52 -2.71 14.94
N VAL A 149 12.47 -3.37 14.29
CA VAL A 149 12.22 -4.26 13.14
C VAL A 149 11.30 -5.42 13.53
N ARG A 150 11.56 -6.08 14.66
CA ARG A 150 10.74 -7.20 15.16
C ARG A 150 9.32 -6.76 15.51
N VAL A 151 9.17 -5.68 16.24
CA VAL A 151 7.87 -5.16 16.68
C VAL A 151 7.02 -4.67 15.51
N GLY A 152 7.65 -4.01 14.53
CA GLY A 152 6.96 -3.50 13.35
C GLY A 152 6.77 -4.51 12.22
N ALA A 153 7.32 -5.73 12.31
CA ALA A 153 7.28 -6.73 11.24
C ALA A 153 5.86 -7.05 10.76
N ALA A 154 4.86 -7.00 11.66
CA ALA A 154 3.45 -7.20 11.32
C ALA A 154 2.90 -6.18 10.30
N TYR A 155 3.59 -5.06 10.07
CA TYR A 155 3.28 -4.12 8.99
C TYR A 155 3.27 -4.81 7.62
N VAL A 156 4.23 -5.70 7.35
CA VAL A 156 4.42 -6.31 6.02
C VAL A 156 3.19 -7.10 5.55
N PRO A 157 2.67 -8.07 6.32
CA PRO A 157 1.49 -8.83 5.90
C PRO A 157 0.22 -7.97 5.87
N LEU A 158 0.08 -6.99 6.77
CA LEU A 158 -1.08 -6.09 6.78
C LEU A 158 -1.06 -5.12 5.60
N PHE A 159 0.12 -4.63 5.22
CA PHE A 159 0.33 -3.84 4.01
C PHE A 159 0.00 -4.67 2.77
N ALA A 160 0.55 -5.88 2.66
CA ALA A 160 0.29 -6.76 1.52
C ALA A 160 -1.22 -7.07 1.39
N LEU A 161 -1.88 -7.38 2.51
CA LEU A 161 -3.32 -7.61 2.57
C LEU A 161 -4.12 -6.38 2.11
N LEU A 162 -3.85 -5.20 2.67
CA LEU A 162 -4.50 -3.95 2.26
C LEU A 162 -4.33 -3.70 0.77
N GLN A 163 -3.11 -3.83 0.25
CA GLN A 163 -2.82 -3.56 -1.15
C GLN A 163 -3.51 -4.55 -2.10
N VAL A 164 -3.54 -5.85 -1.78
CA VAL A 164 -4.32 -6.81 -2.59
C VAL A 164 -5.80 -6.48 -2.55
N LEU A 165 -6.37 -6.19 -1.38
CA LEU A 165 -7.78 -5.82 -1.25
C LEU A 165 -8.13 -4.58 -2.08
N ARG A 166 -7.27 -3.56 -2.05
CA ARG A 166 -7.43 -2.33 -2.86
C ARG A 166 -7.48 -2.66 -4.35
N TYR A 167 -6.53 -3.44 -4.84
CA TYR A 167 -6.47 -3.82 -6.26
C TYR A 167 -7.63 -4.73 -6.67
N CYS A 168 -8.06 -5.63 -5.78
CA CYS A 168 -9.28 -6.41 -5.98
C CYS A 168 -10.50 -5.51 -6.14
N THR A 169 -10.68 -4.49 -5.28
CA THR A 169 -11.82 -3.57 -5.41
C THR A 169 -11.72 -2.68 -6.66
N GLN A 170 -10.52 -2.30 -7.09
CA GLN A 170 -10.31 -1.54 -8.33
C GLN A 170 -10.70 -2.33 -9.58
N ALA A 171 -10.53 -3.66 -9.56
CA ALA A 171 -11.00 -4.54 -10.63
C ALA A 171 -12.52 -4.46 -10.87
N PHE A 172 -13.27 -3.89 -9.92
CA PHE A 172 -14.70 -3.62 -10.07
C PHE A 172 -15.02 -2.33 -10.85
N ARG A 173 -14.01 -1.66 -11.43
CA ARG A 173 -14.13 -0.36 -12.13
C ARG A 173 -14.56 0.80 -11.23
N THR A 174 -14.21 0.74 -9.95
CA THR A 174 -14.43 1.85 -9.01
C THR A 174 -13.20 2.09 -8.15
N MET A 175 -12.85 3.37 -7.99
CA MET A 175 -11.71 3.79 -7.17
C MET A 175 -12.10 4.07 -5.71
N VAL A 176 -13.39 4.29 -5.43
CA VAL A 176 -13.87 4.72 -4.11
C VAL A 176 -13.39 3.79 -2.99
N PRO A 177 -13.58 2.45 -3.07
CA PRO A 177 -13.19 1.58 -1.97
C PRO A 177 -11.67 1.59 -1.70
N SER A 178 -10.87 1.62 -2.77
CA SER A 178 -9.42 1.65 -2.67
C SER A 178 -8.91 2.96 -2.07
N VAL A 179 -9.53 4.08 -2.45
CA VAL A 179 -9.21 5.41 -1.91
C VAL A 179 -9.61 5.52 -0.45
N VAL A 180 -10.83 5.11 -0.10
CA VAL A 180 -11.32 5.15 1.28
C VAL A 180 -10.42 4.30 2.19
N ALA A 181 -10.12 3.06 1.81
CA ALA A 181 -9.29 2.17 2.62
C ALA A 181 -7.83 2.67 2.74
N GLY A 182 -7.20 3.00 1.60
CA GLY A 182 -5.76 3.23 1.55
C GLY A 182 -5.30 4.69 1.69
N ASN A 183 -6.15 5.65 1.31
CA ASN A 183 -5.76 7.07 1.31
C ASN A 183 -6.52 7.89 2.37
N ILE A 184 -7.60 7.36 2.94
CA ILE A 184 -8.38 8.06 3.98
C ILE A 184 -8.27 7.32 5.32
N VAL A 185 -8.78 6.09 5.41
CA VAL A 185 -8.85 5.34 6.68
C VAL A 185 -7.46 4.98 7.19
N GLN A 186 -6.58 4.39 6.36
CA GLN A 186 -5.24 4.03 6.80
C GLN A 186 -4.43 5.27 7.27
N PRO A 187 -4.36 6.38 6.52
CA PRO A 187 -3.65 7.57 6.98
C PRO A 187 -4.28 8.24 8.20
N ALA A 188 -5.62 8.29 8.29
CA ALA A 188 -6.32 8.82 9.46
C ALA A 188 -6.07 7.97 10.70
N ALA A 189 -6.12 6.64 10.57
CA ALA A 189 -5.79 5.71 11.65
C ALA A 189 -4.32 5.87 12.08
N ARG A 190 -3.38 6.00 11.13
CA ARG A 190 -1.97 6.27 11.43
C ARG A 190 -1.80 7.58 12.18
N PHE A 191 -2.50 8.64 11.77
CA PHE A 191 -2.44 9.92 12.45
C PHE A 191 -3.00 9.81 13.87
N VAL A 192 -4.24 9.36 14.04
CA VAL A 192 -4.91 9.30 15.35
C VAL A 192 -4.17 8.36 16.31
N LEU A 193 -3.84 7.14 15.88
CA LEU A 193 -3.12 6.17 16.72
C LEU A 193 -1.68 6.62 16.97
N GLY A 194 -1.04 7.21 15.97
CA GLY A 194 0.32 7.75 16.06
C GLY A 194 0.42 8.86 17.10
N ILE A 195 -0.42 9.90 16.98
CA ILE A 195 -0.46 10.99 17.95
C ILE A 195 -0.84 10.47 19.34
N GLY A 196 -1.84 9.58 19.44
CA GLY A 196 -2.20 8.96 20.71
C GLY A 196 -1.04 8.22 21.37
N ALA A 197 -0.26 7.46 20.60
CA ALA A 197 0.91 6.75 21.11
C ALA A 197 2.03 7.69 21.58
N LEU A 198 2.23 8.81 20.88
CA LEU A 198 3.21 9.83 21.26
C LEU A 198 2.80 10.56 22.54
N VAL A 199 1.53 10.93 22.66
CA VAL A 199 0.99 11.58 23.87
C VAL A 199 1.03 10.63 25.08
N ALA A 200 0.82 9.32 24.86
CA ALA A 200 0.95 8.30 25.90
C ALA A 200 2.40 7.96 26.28
N GLY A 201 3.40 8.58 25.65
CA GLY A 201 4.81 8.39 25.98
C GLY A 201 5.47 7.12 25.43
N PHE A 202 4.83 6.41 24.48
CA PHE A 202 5.39 5.19 23.89
C PHE A 202 6.55 5.43 22.90
N ALA A 203 6.95 6.68 22.69
CA ALA A 203 8.10 7.10 21.88
C ALA A 203 8.12 6.46 20.47
N VAL A 204 9.32 6.13 19.96
CA VAL A 204 9.53 5.57 18.61
C VAL A 204 8.84 4.22 18.45
N THR A 205 8.89 3.36 19.47
CA THR A 205 8.25 2.04 19.43
C THR A 205 6.74 2.15 19.24
N GLY A 206 6.09 3.06 19.99
CA GLY A 206 4.67 3.39 19.81
C GLY A 206 4.38 3.83 18.38
N ALA A 207 5.13 4.80 17.86
CA ALA A 207 4.97 5.26 16.48
C ALA A 207 5.14 4.12 15.45
N VAL A 208 6.11 3.22 15.64
CA VAL A 208 6.33 2.08 14.75
C VAL A 208 5.18 1.07 14.81
N THR A 209 4.67 0.71 16.00
CA THR A 209 3.54 -0.22 16.12
C THR A 209 2.28 0.30 15.41
N THR A 210 2.07 1.63 15.43
CA THR A 210 0.91 2.24 14.75
C THR A 210 0.94 2.10 13.24
N LEU A 211 2.12 1.86 12.64
CA LEU A 211 2.23 1.52 11.22
C LEU A 211 1.45 0.25 10.91
N ALA A 212 1.67 -0.81 11.68
CA ALA A 212 0.96 -2.08 11.52
C ALA A 212 -0.55 -1.91 11.80
N LEU A 213 -0.91 -1.27 12.93
CA LEU A 213 -2.31 -1.08 13.31
C LEU A 213 -3.10 -0.28 12.25
N SER A 214 -2.50 0.78 11.71
CA SER A 214 -3.13 1.58 10.65
C SER A 214 -3.35 0.79 9.36
N MET A 215 -2.38 -0.04 8.97
CA MET A 215 -2.52 -0.94 7.83
C MET A 215 -3.64 -1.96 8.07
N GLY A 216 -3.74 -2.49 9.29
CA GLY A 216 -4.86 -3.34 9.72
C GLY A 216 -6.22 -2.66 9.59
N ALA A 217 -6.34 -1.41 10.06
CA ALA A 217 -7.59 -0.64 9.94
C ALA A 217 -8.00 -0.43 8.46
N GLY A 218 -7.05 -0.06 7.61
CA GLY A 218 -7.27 0.02 6.16
C GLY A 218 -7.69 -1.33 5.58
N ALA A 219 -7.01 -2.42 5.94
CA ALA A 219 -7.30 -3.76 5.45
C ALA A 219 -8.70 -4.24 5.87
N LEU A 220 -9.15 -3.92 7.08
CA LEU A 220 -10.51 -4.22 7.54
C LEU A 220 -11.56 -3.53 6.67
N VAL A 221 -11.36 -2.24 6.37
CA VAL A 221 -12.26 -1.49 5.48
C VAL A 221 -12.20 -2.02 4.04
N GLY A 222 -11.02 -2.33 3.52
CA GLY A 222 -10.85 -2.96 2.21
C GLY A 222 -11.56 -4.32 2.12
N ALA A 223 -11.47 -5.14 3.17
CA ALA A 223 -12.13 -6.43 3.25
C ALA A 223 -13.65 -6.28 3.36
N TYR A 224 -14.14 -5.30 4.12
CA TYR A 224 -15.55 -4.93 4.19
C TYR A 224 -16.10 -4.57 2.81
N TYR A 225 -15.42 -3.69 2.08
CA TYR A 225 -15.86 -3.30 0.74
C TYR A 225 -15.82 -4.46 -0.24
N LEU A 226 -14.73 -5.23 -0.27
CA LEU A 226 -14.64 -6.39 -1.17
C LEU A 226 -15.78 -7.38 -0.89
N ARG A 227 -16.07 -7.69 0.38
CA ARG A 227 -17.19 -8.57 0.74
C ARG A 227 -18.54 -8.03 0.29
N ARG A 228 -18.74 -6.71 0.31
CA ARG A 228 -19.97 -6.04 -0.12
C ARG A 228 -20.11 -5.98 -1.64
N MET A 229 -19.01 -5.95 -2.37
CA MET A 229 -18.99 -5.83 -3.84
C MET A 229 -19.08 -7.17 -4.56
N VAL A 230 -18.60 -8.26 -3.93
CA VAL A 230 -18.72 -9.61 -4.49
C VAL A 230 -20.18 -10.05 -4.45
N THR A 231 -20.72 -10.35 -5.63
CA THR A 231 -22.11 -10.76 -5.83
C THR A 231 -22.38 -12.17 -5.30
N GLU A 232 -23.65 -12.52 -5.06
CA GLU A 232 -24.01 -13.85 -4.56
C GLU A 232 -23.56 -15.01 -5.47
N PRO A 233 -23.67 -14.92 -6.82
CA PRO A 233 -23.10 -15.91 -7.73
C PRO A 233 -21.59 -16.06 -7.56
N GLU A 234 -20.84 -14.96 -7.48
CA GLU A 234 -19.38 -14.98 -7.25
C GLU A 234 -19.01 -15.59 -5.88
N ARG A 235 -19.85 -15.40 -4.85
CA ARG A 235 -19.61 -16.01 -3.53
C ARG A 235 -19.80 -17.53 -3.53
N ARG A 236 -20.73 -18.03 -4.33
CA ARG A 236 -21.12 -19.46 -4.35
C ARG A 236 -20.41 -20.28 -5.44
N ALA A 237 -19.92 -19.64 -6.50
CA ALA A 237 -19.31 -20.30 -7.64
C ALA A 237 -18.14 -21.23 -7.27
N GLU A 238 -18.02 -22.31 -8.03
CA GLU A 238 -16.89 -23.23 -7.96
C GLU A 238 -15.58 -22.52 -8.32
N ARG A 239 -14.47 -23.04 -7.79
CA ARG A 239 -13.17 -22.37 -7.84
C ARG A 239 -12.27 -23.05 -8.86
N PRO A 240 -12.14 -22.54 -10.10
CA PRO A 240 -11.15 -23.06 -11.03
C PRO A 240 -9.73 -22.80 -10.48
N SER A 241 -8.81 -23.70 -10.80
CA SER A 241 -7.40 -23.54 -10.41
C SER A 241 -6.72 -22.51 -11.30
N LEU A 242 -6.57 -21.28 -10.78
CA LEU A 242 -5.85 -20.18 -11.46
C LEU A 242 -4.44 -19.95 -10.88
N VAL A 243 -3.94 -20.89 -10.07
CA VAL A 243 -2.68 -20.71 -9.32
C VAL A 243 -1.50 -20.52 -10.28
N ARG A 244 -1.33 -21.44 -11.24
CA ARG A 244 -0.20 -21.41 -12.17
C ARG A 244 -0.22 -20.18 -13.11
N PRO A 245 -1.36 -19.82 -13.75
CA PRO A 245 -1.44 -18.58 -14.53
C PRO A 245 -1.14 -17.32 -13.71
N MET A 246 -1.68 -17.22 -12.49
CA MET A 246 -1.43 -16.06 -11.64
C MET A 246 0.02 -15.97 -11.18
N LEU A 247 0.65 -17.08 -10.81
CA LEU A 247 2.07 -17.11 -10.45
C LEU A 247 2.98 -16.71 -11.61
N LYS A 248 2.71 -17.24 -12.82
CA LYS A 248 3.46 -16.88 -14.04
C LYS A 248 3.37 -15.38 -14.36
N PHE A 249 2.26 -14.73 -14.02
CA PHE A 249 2.11 -13.30 -14.19
C PHE A 249 2.72 -12.51 -13.01
N ALA A 250 2.50 -12.96 -11.77
CA ALA A 250 2.92 -12.28 -10.56
C ALA A 250 4.44 -12.22 -10.42
N PHE A 251 5.17 -13.29 -10.81
CA PHE A 251 6.62 -13.36 -10.68
C PHE A 251 7.39 -12.28 -11.45
N PRO A 252 7.22 -12.10 -12.78
CA PRO A 252 7.88 -11.00 -13.50
C PRO A 252 7.37 -9.63 -13.03
N GLN A 253 6.09 -9.54 -12.67
CA GLN A 253 5.51 -8.30 -12.14
C GLN A 253 6.11 -7.92 -10.79
N ALA A 254 6.52 -8.88 -9.96
CA ALA A 254 7.22 -8.63 -8.71
C ALA A 254 8.54 -7.89 -8.99
N GLY A 255 9.33 -8.39 -9.94
CA GLY A 255 10.57 -7.72 -10.38
C GLY A 255 10.32 -6.29 -10.86
N ALA A 256 9.31 -6.08 -11.70
CA ALA A 256 8.93 -4.75 -12.18
C ALA A 256 8.49 -3.82 -11.03
N SER A 257 7.76 -4.34 -10.03
CA SER A 257 7.29 -3.55 -8.89
C SER A 257 8.43 -3.09 -7.97
N LEU A 258 9.52 -3.85 -7.88
CA LEU A 258 10.71 -3.43 -7.12
C LEU A 258 11.41 -2.25 -7.78
N LEU A 259 11.45 -2.21 -9.11
CA LEU A 259 12.00 -1.07 -9.86
C LEU A 259 11.14 0.19 -9.73
N GLN A 260 9.86 0.04 -9.37
CA GLN A 260 8.93 1.15 -9.12
C GLN A 260 9.01 1.68 -7.68
N ILE A 261 9.84 1.08 -6.81
CA ILE A 261 10.07 1.64 -5.48
C ILE A 261 10.63 3.06 -5.63
N GLN A 262 9.96 4.02 -5.00
CA GLN A 262 10.31 5.42 -5.16
C GLN A 262 11.75 5.69 -4.71
N ALA A 263 12.54 6.30 -5.59
CA ALA A 263 13.96 6.60 -5.37
C ALA A 263 14.21 7.39 -4.07
N LEU A 264 13.30 8.31 -3.71
CA LEU A 264 13.38 9.10 -2.48
C LEU A 264 13.27 8.25 -1.21
N GLY A 265 12.55 7.11 -1.28
CA GLY A 265 12.49 6.15 -0.20
C GLY A 265 13.81 5.40 -0.03
N LEU A 266 14.46 4.98 -1.12
CA LEU A 266 15.80 4.40 -1.06
C LEU A 266 16.83 5.42 -0.53
N GLY A 267 16.66 6.69 -0.88
CA GLY A 267 17.47 7.80 -0.36
C GLY A 267 17.50 7.89 1.17
N VAL A 268 16.38 7.61 1.86
CA VAL A 268 16.34 7.55 3.33
C VAL A 268 17.21 6.44 3.90
N ILE A 269 17.23 5.26 3.26
CA ILE A 269 18.04 4.11 3.71
C ILE A 269 19.52 4.39 3.46
N VAL A 270 19.85 4.91 2.27
CA VAL A 270 21.23 5.27 1.90
C VAL A 270 21.76 6.38 2.81
N LEU A 271 20.96 7.43 3.05
CA LEU A 271 21.34 8.53 3.94
C LEU A 271 21.59 8.02 5.36
N ARG A 272 20.77 7.08 5.85
CA ARG A 272 20.98 6.47 7.16
C ARG A 272 22.30 5.68 7.26
N TYR A 273 22.76 5.10 6.16
CA TYR A 273 24.01 4.35 6.13
C TYR A 273 25.25 5.26 6.21
N PHE A 274 25.20 6.45 5.60
CA PHE A 274 26.34 7.37 5.57
C PHE A 274 26.35 8.40 6.69
N GLU A 275 25.17 8.76 7.19
CA GLU A 275 24.97 9.84 8.16
C GLU A 275 24.25 9.30 9.41
N GLY A 276 23.65 10.19 10.20
CA GLY A 276 22.90 9.82 11.40
C GLY A 276 21.38 9.92 11.25
N ASN A 277 20.69 9.51 12.31
CA ASN A 277 19.24 9.67 12.45
C ASN A 277 18.79 11.14 12.32
N PHE A 278 19.62 12.11 12.73
CA PHE A 278 19.28 13.53 12.65
C PHE A 278 19.16 14.01 11.18
N GLN A 279 20.13 13.68 10.33
CA GLN A 279 20.13 14.00 8.90
C GLN A 279 18.94 13.35 8.19
N VAL A 280 18.64 12.10 8.53
CA VAL A 280 17.45 11.41 8.04
C VAL A 280 16.17 12.14 8.46
N GLY A 281 16.13 12.65 9.69
CA GLY A 281 15.03 13.46 10.21
C GLY A 281 14.82 14.75 9.41
N LEU A 282 15.89 15.51 9.17
CA LEU A 282 15.85 16.73 8.35
C LEU A 282 15.41 16.45 6.91
N PHE A 283 15.98 15.41 6.29
CA PHE A 283 15.60 14.99 4.95
C PHE A 283 14.12 14.58 4.89
N ALA A 284 13.63 13.84 5.88
CA ALA A 284 12.23 13.44 5.94
C ALA A 284 11.26 14.62 6.17
N ILE A 285 11.68 15.66 6.90
CA ILE A 285 10.91 16.90 7.04
C ILE A 285 10.83 17.62 5.69
N ALA A 286 11.95 17.73 4.97
CA ALA A 286 11.98 18.32 3.62
C ALA A 286 11.08 17.55 2.64
N LEU A 287 11.12 16.21 2.67
CA LEU A 287 10.21 15.36 1.90
C LEU A 287 8.74 15.56 2.29
N ALA A 288 8.44 15.78 3.57
CA ALA A 288 7.08 16.04 4.01
C ALA A 288 6.55 17.38 3.46
N LEU A 289 7.40 18.39 3.30
CA LEU A 289 7.07 19.68 2.68
C LEU A 289 6.82 19.59 1.17
N GLN A 290 7.43 18.62 0.48
CA GLN A 290 7.15 18.36 -0.94
C GLN A 290 5.67 17.99 -1.17
N GLY A 291 5.02 17.34 -0.19
CA GLY A 291 3.62 16.94 -0.28
C GLY A 291 2.69 18.12 -0.58
N PRO A 292 2.59 19.11 0.33
CA PRO A 292 1.85 20.35 0.10
C PRO A 292 2.30 21.11 -1.16
N GLY A 293 3.61 21.17 -1.44
CA GLY A 293 4.13 21.83 -2.64
C GLY A 293 3.62 21.22 -3.95
N ALA A 294 3.56 19.89 -4.03
CA ALA A 294 3.01 19.20 -5.19
C ALA A 294 1.51 19.40 -5.33
N VAL A 295 0.76 19.47 -4.22
CA VAL A 295 -0.69 19.77 -4.25
C VAL A 295 -0.94 21.17 -4.78
N PHE A 296 -0.16 22.16 -4.33
CA PHE A 296 -0.26 23.53 -4.82
C PHE A 296 0.07 23.63 -6.32
N LEU A 297 1.13 22.95 -6.76
CA LEU A 297 1.54 22.95 -8.17
C LEU A 297 0.52 22.23 -9.08
N SER A 298 -0.11 21.15 -8.58
CA SER A 298 -1.19 20.46 -9.30
C SER A 298 -2.52 21.22 -9.34
N GLY A 299 -2.69 22.26 -8.51
CA GLY A 299 -3.88 23.11 -8.51
C GLY A 299 -3.76 24.36 -9.39
N ILE A 300 -2.55 24.66 -9.91
CA ILE A 300 -2.27 25.81 -10.79
C ILE A 300 -2.35 25.40 -12.28
N VAL A 301 -2.29 24.10 -12.57
CA VAL A 301 -2.40 23.51 -13.93
C VAL A 301 -3.77 22.86 -14.09
#